data_AF-A0AAW9RHC5-F1
#
_entry.id   AF-A0AAW9RHC5-F1
#
_cell.length_a   1.000
_cell.length_b   1.000
_cell.length_c   1.000
_cell.angle_alpha   90.00
_cell.angle_beta   90.00
_cell.angle_gamma   90.00
#
_symmetry.space_group_name_H-M   'P 1'
#
loop_
_entity.id
_entity.type
_entity.pdbx_description
1 polymer ?
#
loop_
_entity_poly.entity_id
_entity_poly.type
_entity_poly.pdbx_seq_one_letter_code
_entity_poly.pdbx_strand_id
1 'polypeptide(L)'
;MNGYVIAITLVFTAAAFTGLFLLYKSDMSQRRMRRMLRRNGLNPRILDEHDFETIAKRVRHRCEKCQSEDVCERWLAGELPGANDFCPNAQLFRDLKQVGDSPARAGTGSDTRH
;
A
#
# COMPACT_ATOMS: atom_id res chain seq x y z
N MET A 1 -42.01 -15.00 16.15
CA MET A 1 -40.82 -15.68 15.59
C MET A 1 -40.25 -15.01 14.33
N ASN A 2 -41.02 -14.29 13.53
CA ASN A 2 -40.54 -13.77 12.23
C ASN A 2 -39.60 -12.55 12.34
N GLY A 3 -39.84 -11.62 13.27
CA GLY A 3 -39.02 -10.41 13.39
C GLY A 3 -37.56 -10.69 13.78
N TYR A 4 -37.32 -11.68 14.65
CA TYR A 4 -35.98 -12.05 15.10
C TYR A 4 -35.15 -12.74 13.99
N VAL A 5 -35.79 -13.60 13.19
CA VAL A 5 -35.15 -14.24 12.03
C VAL A 5 -34.78 -13.21 10.96
N ILE A 6 -35.66 -12.24 10.71
CA ILE A 6 -35.38 -11.12 9.78
C ILE A 6 -34.21 -10.26 10.32
N ALA A 7 -34.21 -9.91 11.61
CA ALA A 7 -33.12 -9.14 12.19
C ALA A 7 -31.77 -9.88 12.11
N ILE A 8 -31.75 -11.18 12.42
CA ILE A 8 -30.54 -12.01 12.33
C ILE A 8 -30.01 -12.03 10.89
N THR A 9 -30.88 -12.30 9.91
CA THR A 9 -30.47 -12.39 8.50
C THR A 9 -29.93 -11.06 7.97
N LEU A 10 -30.52 -9.93 8.38
CA LEU A 10 -30.00 -8.59 8.05
C LEU A 10 -28.61 -8.33 8.67
N VAL A 11 -28.39 -8.73 9.92
CA VAL A 11 -27.06 -8.56 10.55
C VAL A 11 -26.00 -9.41 9.85
N PHE A 12 -26.29 -10.67 9.56
CA PHE A 12 -25.34 -11.54 8.86
C PHE A 12 -25.03 -11.08 7.44
N THR A 13 -26.05 -10.64 6.69
CA THR A 13 -25.84 -10.10 5.34
C THR A 13 -25.02 -8.81 5.39
N ALA A 14 -25.32 -7.87 6.29
CA ALA A 14 -24.54 -6.65 6.47
C ALA A 14 -23.08 -6.94 6.86
N ALA A 15 -22.86 -7.89 7.78
CA ALA A 15 -21.51 -8.30 8.17
C ALA A 15 -20.74 -8.95 7.02
N ALA A 16 -21.39 -9.82 6.23
CA ALA A 16 -20.80 -10.44 5.06
C ALA A 16 -20.43 -9.41 3.98
N PHE A 17 -21.34 -8.47 3.67
CA PHE A 17 -21.08 -7.38 2.74
C PHE A 17 -19.94 -6.49 3.22
N THR A 18 -19.91 -6.15 4.51
CA THR A 18 -18.82 -5.35 5.10
C THR A 18 -17.49 -6.10 5.00
N GLY A 19 -17.45 -7.39 5.36
CA GLY A 19 -16.26 -8.22 5.24
C GLY A 19 -15.75 -8.30 3.81
N LEU A 20 -16.63 -8.57 2.84
CA LEU A 20 -16.30 -8.60 1.42
C LEU A 20 -15.78 -7.25 0.92
N PHE A 21 -16.41 -6.15 1.34
CA PHE A 21 -15.98 -4.80 0.97
C PHE A 21 -14.60 -4.46 1.53
N LEU A 22 -14.32 -4.85 2.78
CA LEU A 22 -13.00 -4.67 3.40
C LEU A 22 -11.92 -5.51 2.71
N LEU A 23 -12.23 -6.77 2.38
CA LEU A 23 -11.32 -7.64 1.64
C LEU A 23 -11.03 -7.08 0.24
N TYR A 24 -12.07 -6.67 -0.49
CA TYR A 24 -11.94 -6.04 -1.80
C TYR A 24 -11.09 -4.75 -1.76
N LYS A 25 -11.36 -3.87 -0.79
CA LYS A 25 -10.56 -2.66 -0.55
C LYS A 25 -9.10 -3.00 -0.26
N SER A 26 -8.84 -4.08 0.48
CA SER A 26 -7.49 -4.46 0.85
C SER A 26 -6.63 -4.85 -0.36
N ASP A 27 -7.19 -5.58 -1.34
CA ASP A 27 -6.47 -5.98 -2.56
C ASP A 27 -6.22 -4.79 -3.48
N MET A 28 -7.24 -3.96 -3.71
CA MET A 28 -7.13 -2.75 -4.53
C MET A 28 -6.12 -1.76 -3.94
N SER A 29 -6.13 -1.59 -2.61
CA SER A 29 -5.15 -0.79 -1.86
C SER A 29 -3.72 -1.32 -2.05
N GLN A 30 -3.51 -2.64 -2.01
CA GLN A 30 -2.17 -3.21 -2.26
C GLN A 30 -1.70 -2.99 -3.68
N ARG A 31 -2.57 -3.21 -4.68
CA ARG A 31 -2.21 -3.01 -6.09
C ARG A 31 -1.86 -1.54 -6.36
N ARG A 32 -2.66 -0.61 -5.85
CA ARG A 32 -2.39 0.83 -5.95
C ARG A 32 -1.07 1.20 -5.27
N MET A 33 -0.86 0.72 -4.05
CA MET A 33 0.38 0.95 -3.30
C MET A 33 1.62 0.46 -4.05
N ARG A 34 1.58 -0.78 -4.59
CA ARG A 34 2.68 -1.32 -5.42
C ARG A 34 2.96 -0.46 -6.65
N ARG A 35 1.93 0.06 -7.31
CA ARG A 35 2.07 0.99 -8.44
C ARG A 35 2.68 2.33 -7.99
N MET A 36 2.26 2.87 -6.85
CA MET A 36 2.84 4.11 -6.31
C MET A 36 4.32 3.95 -5.95
N LEU A 37 4.70 2.85 -5.30
CA LEU A 37 6.10 2.55 -4.98
C LEU A 37 6.96 2.49 -6.26
N ARG A 38 6.52 1.71 -7.26
CA ARG A 38 7.21 1.59 -8.54
C ARG A 38 7.36 2.91 -9.26
N ARG A 39 6.31 3.74 -9.30
CA ARG A 39 6.35 5.06 -9.92
C ARG A 39 7.31 6.02 -9.21
N ASN A 40 7.55 5.82 -7.91
CA ASN A 40 8.58 6.55 -7.16
C ASN A 40 9.98 5.92 -7.27
N GLY A 41 10.18 4.91 -8.13
CA GLY A 41 11.46 4.24 -8.32
C GLY A 41 11.78 3.18 -7.26
N LEU A 42 10.84 2.87 -6.36
CA LEU A 42 11.02 1.84 -5.34
C LEU A 42 10.63 0.48 -5.93
N ASN A 43 11.55 -0.49 -5.88
CA ASN A 43 11.24 -1.86 -6.24
C ASN A 43 10.82 -2.64 -4.97
N PRO A 44 9.54 -3.01 -4.83
CA PRO A 44 9.05 -3.70 -3.63
C PRO A 44 9.64 -5.10 -3.43
N ARG A 45 10.36 -5.66 -4.42
CA ARG A 45 11.06 -6.95 -4.29
C ARG A 45 12.42 -6.85 -3.60
N ILE A 46 12.96 -5.64 -3.45
CA ILE A 46 14.29 -5.41 -2.85
C ILE A 46 14.17 -5.14 -1.34
N LEU A 47 12.95 -4.83 -0.87
CA LEU A 47 12.66 -4.75 0.55
C LEU A 47 12.55 -6.16 1.10
N ASP A 48 13.17 -6.42 2.26
CA ASP A 48 12.92 -7.62 3.05
C ASP A 48 11.41 -7.80 3.25
N GLU A 49 10.90 -9.04 3.18
CA GLU A 49 9.47 -9.35 3.29
C GLU A 49 8.86 -8.74 4.57
N HIS A 50 9.61 -8.74 5.68
CA HIS A 50 9.18 -8.18 6.96
C HIS A 50 9.13 -6.64 6.96
N ASP A 51 10.15 -6.01 6.36
CA ASP A 51 10.20 -4.56 6.19
C ASP A 51 9.07 -4.09 5.27
N PHE A 52 8.81 -4.84 4.19
CA PHE A 52 7.75 -4.55 3.24
C PHE A 52 6.38 -4.60 3.91
N GLU A 53 6.09 -5.61 4.74
CA GLU A 53 4.81 -5.72 5.44
C GLU A 53 4.60 -4.54 6.41
N THR A 54 5.65 -4.14 7.14
CA THR A 54 5.61 -3.02 8.07
C THR A 54 5.37 -1.69 7.34
N ILE A 55 6.08 -1.46 6.24
CA ILE A 55 5.90 -0.29 5.37
C ILE A 55 4.49 -0.29 4.79
N ALA A 56 4.03 -1.44 4.28
CA ALA A 56 2.71 -1.61 3.69
C ALA A 56 1.59 -1.25 4.67
N LYS A 57 1.68 -1.72 5.92
CA LYS A 57 0.74 -1.38 6.99
C LYS A 57 0.69 0.13 7.23
N ARG A 58 1.86 0.78 7.34
CA ARG A 58 1.95 2.23 7.58
C ARG A 58 1.40 3.05 6.42
N VAL A 59 1.72 2.67 5.18
CA VAL A 59 1.21 3.32 3.95
C VAL A 59 -0.31 3.18 3.87
N ARG A 60 -0.82 1.96 4.07
CA ARG A 60 -2.26 1.65 4.02
C ARG A 60 -3.03 2.49 5.05
N HIS A 61 -2.56 2.55 6.29
CA HIS A 61 -3.22 3.32 7.35
C HIS A 61 -3.35 4.81 6.99
N ARG A 62 -2.34 5.41 6.35
CA ARG A 62 -2.39 6.80 5.89
C ARG A 62 -3.29 6.97 4.66
N CYS A 63 -3.29 6.01 3.73
CA CYS A 63 -4.18 6.00 2.57
C CYS A 63 -5.66 5.94 2.99
N GLU A 64 -6.01 5.08 3.95
CA GLU A 64 -7.39 4.94 4.47
C GLU A 64 -7.93 6.25 5.06
N LYS A 65 -7.05 7.06 5.65
CA LYS A 65 -7.40 8.39 6.20
C LYS A 65 -7.50 9.47 5.12
N CYS A 66 -6.67 9.40 4.07
CA CYS A 66 -6.61 10.41 3.03
C CYS A 66 -7.82 10.38 2.08
N GLN A 67 -8.35 9.19 1.80
CA GLN A 67 -9.53 8.96 0.95
C GLN A 67 -9.48 9.59 -0.46
N SER A 68 -8.31 10.04 -0.92
CA SER A 68 -8.14 10.70 -2.23
C SER A 68 -7.76 9.70 -3.33
N GLU A 69 -8.53 8.61 -3.43
CA GLU A 69 -8.21 7.48 -4.33
C GLU A 69 -8.21 7.90 -5.81
N ASP A 70 -9.16 8.73 -6.22
CA ASP A 70 -9.28 9.20 -7.61
C ASP A 70 -8.07 10.04 -8.02
N VAL A 71 -7.57 10.90 -7.13
CA VAL A 71 -6.36 11.69 -7.37
C VAL A 71 -5.14 10.78 -7.52
N CYS A 72 -5.05 9.72 -6.69
CA CYS A 72 -4.00 8.72 -6.81
C CYS A 72 -4.04 8.00 -8.16
N GLU A 73 -5.22 7.56 -8.62
CA GLU A 73 -5.35 6.84 -9.89
C GLU A 73 -5.05 7.74 -11.08
N ARG A 74 -5.56 8.98 -11.11
CA ARG A 74 -5.24 9.96 -12.16
C ARG A 74 -3.75 10.28 -12.20
N TRP A 75 -3.13 10.45 -11.03
CA TRP A 75 -1.69 10.60 -10.95
C TRP A 75 -0.98 9.36 -11.49
N LEU A 76 -1.35 8.14 -11.05
CA LEU A 76 -0.76 6.89 -11.53
C LEU A 76 -0.92 6.67 -13.03
N ALA A 77 -2.03 7.11 -13.62
CA ALA A 77 -2.30 7.08 -15.06
C ALA A 77 -1.47 8.09 -15.85
N GLY A 78 -0.82 9.05 -15.18
CA GLY A 78 -0.04 10.11 -15.84
C GLY A 78 -0.87 11.34 -16.24
N GLU A 79 -2.14 11.38 -15.86
CA GLU A 79 -3.03 12.52 -16.14
C GLU A 79 -2.74 13.74 -15.26
N LEU A 80 -2.06 13.52 -14.13
CA LEU A 80 -1.55 14.59 -13.28
C LEU A 80 -0.01 14.64 -13.37
N PRO A 81 0.57 15.78 -13.79
CA PRO A 81 2.02 15.94 -13.86
C PRO A 81 2.63 16.11 -12.46
N GLY A 82 3.94 15.93 -12.36
CA GLY A 82 4.71 16.23 -11.16
C GLY A 82 4.85 15.07 -10.16
N ALA A 83 5.51 15.38 -9.05
CA ALA A 83 5.72 14.48 -7.94
C ALA A 83 4.41 14.21 -7.18
N ASN A 84 4.46 13.33 -6.19
CA ASN A 84 3.30 12.93 -5.41
C ASN A 84 3.06 13.81 -4.18
N ASP A 85 3.31 15.12 -4.23
CA ASP A 85 3.25 16.01 -3.05
C ASP A 85 1.85 16.14 -2.43
N PHE A 86 0.80 15.82 -3.19
CA PHE A 86 -0.56 15.68 -2.66
C PHE A 86 -0.73 14.49 -1.70
N CYS A 87 0.20 13.53 -1.73
CA CYS A 87 0.09 12.26 -1.01
C CYS A 87 0.70 12.37 0.39
N PRO A 88 -0.02 12.00 1.47
CA PRO A 88 0.57 11.98 2.82
C PRO A 88 1.65 10.89 3.00
N ASN A 89 1.80 9.99 2.03
CA ASN A 89 2.90 9.02 1.98
C ASN A 89 4.12 9.51 1.20
N ALA A 90 4.09 10.72 0.63
CA ALA A 90 5.16 11.24 -0.21
C ALA A 90 6.51 11.24 0.48
N GLN A 91 6.56 11.75 1.72
CA GLN A 91 7.80 11.76 2.49
C GLN A 91 8.33 10.34 2.75
N LEU A 92 7.46 9.41 3.12
CA LEU A 92 7.85 8.02 3.35
C LEU A 92 8.46 7.39 2.09
N PHE A 93 7.91 7.65 0.90
CA PHE A 93 8.49 7.13 -0.34
C PHE A 93 9.85 7.77 -0.66
N ARG A 94 10.03 9.06 -0.35
CA ARG A 94 11.34 9.72 -0.48
C ARG A 94 12.37 9.12 0.47
N ASP A 95 12.01 8.91 1.73
CA ASP A 95 12.92 8.34 2.74
C ASP A 95 13.35 6.91 2.34
N LEU A 96 12.39 6.09 1.88
CA LEU A 96 12.69 4.73 1.41
C LEU A 96 13.62 4.70 0.20
N LYS A 97 13.52 5.72 -0.67
CA LYS A 97 14.37 5.81 -1.86
C LYS A 97 15.81 6.11 -1.46
N GLN A 98 16.00 7.01 -0.50
CA GLN A 98 17.34 7.32 0.03
C GLN A 98 18.01 6.12 0.71
N VAL A 99 17.24 5.27 1.40
CA VAL A 99 17.76 4.03 2.01
C VAL A 99 18.15 3.01 0.94
N GLY A 100 17.38 2.89 -0.15
CA GLY A 100 17.67 1.98 -1.26
C GLY A 100 18.86 2.42 -2.12
N ASP A 101 19.05 3.73 -2.29
CA ASP A 101 20.15 4.33 -3.06
C ASP A 101 21.45 4.47 -2.24
N SER A 102 21.43 4.14 -0.94
CA SER A 102 22.59 4.27 -0.06
C SER A 102 23.62 3.17 -0.34
N PRO A 103 24.89 3.50 -0.67
CA PRO A 103 25.92 2.54 -1.07
C PRO A 103 26.31 1.52 0.02
N ALA A 104 25.85 1.70 1.26
CA ALA A 104 26.17 0.84 2.40
C ALA A 104 25.62 -0.60 2.31
N ARG A 105 24.68 -0.89 1.39
CA ARG A 105 24.12 -2.25 1.20
C ARG A 105 24.70 -3.03 0.02
N ALA A 106 25.61 -2.45 -0.76
CA ALA A 106 26.24 -3.11 -1.91
C ALA A 106 27.48 -3.98 -1.56
N GLY A 107 27.79 -4.16 -0.27
CA GLY A 107 29.10 -4.68 0.17
C GLY A 107 29.04 -5.81 1.20
N THR A 108 28.29 -6.88 0.96
CA THR A 108 28.52 -8.15 1.68
C THR A 108 28.27 -9.34 0.76
N GLY A 109 29.23 -9.64 -0.12
CA GLY A 109 29.12 -10.82 -0.97
C GLY A 109 30.23 -10.93 -2.01
N SER A 110 31.47 -11.11 -1.56
CA SER A 110 32.54 -11.80 -2.31
C SER A 110 33.87 -11.55 -1.60
N ASP A 111 34.28 -12.42 -0.67
CA ASP A 111 35.65 -12.94 -0.73
C ASP A 111 35.82 -14.18 0.18
N THR A 112 35.85 -15.35 -0.46
CA THR A 112 36.59 -16.49 0.08
C THR A 112 37.26 -17.20 -1.08
N ARG A 113 38.47 -16.75 -1.41
CA ARG A 113 39.46 -17.48 -2.20
C ARG A 113 40.85 -17.29 -1.57
N HIS A 114 41.30 -18.25 -0.76
CA HIS A 114 42.34 -19.22 -1.13
C HIS A 114 42.68 -20.14 0.04
#